data_AF-A0A6B2SY73-F1
#
_entry.id   AF-A0A6B2SY73-F1
#
_cell.length_a   1.000
_cell.length_b   1.000
_cell.length_c   1.000
_cell.angle_alpha   90.00
_cell.angle_beta   90.00
_cell.angle_gamma   90.00
#
_symmetry.space_group_name_H-M   'P 1'
#
loop_
_entity.id
_entity.type
_entity.pdbx_description
1 polymer ?
#
loop_
_entity_poly.entity_id
_entity_poly.type
_entity_poly.pdbx_seq_one_letter_code
_entity_poly.pdbx_strand_id
1 'polypeptide(L)' 'GARTAAPPSPGAGHGLLGMRERTTMLGGDLATGPTQDGGYEVSAFLPTATPTTLTTPTTDGETTP' A
#
# COMPACT_ATOMS: atom_id res chain seq x y z
N GLY A 1 -3.86 9.70 -27.45
CA GLY A 1 -4.51 8.39 -27.63
C GLY A 1 -5.46 8.16 -26.48
N ALA A 2 -6.72 7.81 -26.75
CA ALA A 2 -7.70 7.54 -25.71
C ALA A 2 -7.34 6.23 -24.99
N ARG A 3 -7.20 6.27 -23.66
CA ARG A 3 -7.08 5.05 -22.85
C ARG A 3 -8.46 4.40 -22.78
N THR A 4 -8.66 3.28 -23.46
CA THR A 4 -9.89 2.50 -23.35
C THR A 4 -9.95 1.91 -21.94
N ALA A 5 -11.05 2.15 -21.22
CA ALA A 5 -11.26 1.54 -19.91
C ALA A 5 -11.31 0.01 -20.06
N ALA A 6 -10.52 -0.69 -19.24
CA ALA A 6 -10.58 -2.14 -19.19
C ALA A 6 -11.98 -2.60 -18.74
N PRO A 7 -12.49 -3.72 -19.27
CA PRO A 7 -13.76 -4.27 -18.79
C PRO A 7 -13.68 -4.57 -17.28
N PRO A 8 -14.77 -4.35 -16.53
CA PRO A 8 -14.77 -4.59 -15.10
C PRO A 8 -14.49 -6.07 -14.79
N SER A 9 -13.58 -6.33 -13.86
CA SER A 9 -13.32 -7.66 -13.35
C SER A 9 -14.35 -8.06 -12.29
N PRO A 10 -14.58 -9.37 -12.05
CA PRO A 10 -15.30 -9.83 -10.87
C PRO A 10 -14.65 -9.24 -9.60
N GLY A 11 -15.43 -8.48 -8.81
CA GLY A 11 -14.93 -7.73 -7.64
C GLY A 11 -14.62 -6.25 -7.89
N ALA A 12 -14.71 -5.76 -9.13
CA ALA A 12 -14.62 -4.34 -9.44
C ALA A 12 -15.68 -3.54 -8.64
N GLY A 13 -15.28 -2.39 -8.09
CA GLY A 13 -16.14 -1.52 -7.28
C GLY A 13 -15.99 -1.66 -5.75
N HIS A 14 -15.45 -2.78 -5.25
CA HIS A 14 -15.26 -2.99 -3.80
C HIS A 14 -13.86 -2.64 -3.30
N GLY A 15 -12.94 -2.23 -4.18
CA GLY A 15 -11.53 -1.99 -3.84
C GLY A 15 -11.35 -1.02 -2.66
N LEU A 16 -11.96 0.17 -2.74
CA LEU A 16 -11.83 1.19 -1.69
C LEU A 16 -12.54 0.81 -0.39
N LEU A 17 -13.70 0.16 -0.48
CA LEU A 17 -14.42 -0.35 0.69
C LEU A 17 -13.58 -1.41 1.42
N GLY A 18 -13.08 -2.40 0.69
CA GLY A 18 -12.23 -3.44 1.24
C GLY A 18 -10.86 -2.93 1.72
N MET A 19 -10.36 -1.82 1.17
CA MET A 19 -9.20 -1.12 1.74
C MET A 19 -9.54 -0.47 3.08
N ARG A 20 -10.66 0.24 3.18
CA ARG A 20 -11.09 0.88 4.43
C ARG A 20 -11.30 -0.14 5.54
N GLU A 21 -11.99 -1.24 5.24
CA GLU A 21 -12.21 -2.34 6.17
C GLU A 21 -10.88 -2.87 6.72
N ARG A 22 -9.92 -3.21 5.85
CA ARG A 22 -8.61 -3.73 6.26
C ARG A 22 -7.80 -2.71 7.06
N THR A 23 -7.81 -1.44 6.65
CA THR A 23 -7.10 -0.38 7.37
C THR A 23 -7.68 -0.17 8.76
N THR A 24 -9.01 -0.13 8.90
CA THR A 24 -9.69 -0.04 10.20
C THR A 24 -9.46 -1.27 11.06
N MET A 25 -9.45 -2.48 10.48
CA MET A 25 -9.11 -3.72 11.20
C MET A 25 -7.71 -3.68 11.83
N LEU A 26 -6.77 -2.96 11.20
CA LEU A 26 -5.41 -2.76 11.71
C LEU A 26 -5.29 -1.55 12.67
N GLY A 27 -6.40 -0.90 13.03
CA GLY A 27 -6.39 0.30 13.89
C GLY A 27 -5.86 1.55 13.17
N GLY A 28 -5.87 1.54 11.84
CA GLY A 28 -5.45 2.65 11.00
C GLY A 28 -6.62 3.48 10.45
N ASP A 29 -6.30 4.43 9.58
CA ASP A 29 -7.27 5.29 8.89
C ASP A 29 -6.98 5.38 7.38
N LEU A 30 -8.03 5.60 6.56
CA LEU A 30 -7.97 5.68 5.11
C LEU A 30 -8.69 6.94 4.59
N ALA A 31 -7.94 7.79 3.88
CA ALA A 31 -8.46 8.92 3.12
C ALA A 31 -8.39 8.63 1.61
N THR A 32 -9.42 9.09 0.88
CA THR A 32 -9.55 8.87 -0.56
C THR A 32 -10.23 10.07 -1.19
N GLY A 33 -9.75 10.54 -2.33
CA GLY A 33 -10.40 11.66 -3.02
C GLY A 33 -9.72 12.10 -4.30
N PRO A 34 -10.39 12.97 -5.08
CA PRO A 34 -9.78 13.62 -6.23
C PRO A 34 -8.64 14.54 -5.80
N THR A 35 -7.60 14.66 -6.63
CA THR A 35 -6.51 15.63 -6.42
C THR A 35 -6.76 16.91 -7.22
N GLN A 36 -6.09 18.00 -6.82
CA GLN A 36 -6.18 19.30 -7.51
C GLN A 36 -5.72 19.22 -8.97
N ASP A 37 -4.77 18.33 -9.26
CA ASP A 37 -4.24 18.11 -10.61
C ASP A 37 -5.12 17.19 -11.48
N GLY A 38 -6.34 16.87 -11.01
CA GLY A 38 -7.30 16.03 -11.73
C GLY A 38 -7.06 14.52 -11.61
N GLY A 39 -6.23 14.10 -10.66
CA GLY A 39 -5.99 12.70 -10.31
C GLY A 39 -6.93 12.18 -9.22
N TYR A 40 -6.60 11.00 -8.69
CA TYR A 40 -7.26 10.40 -7.53
C TYR A 40 -6.19 9.88 -6.58
N GLU A 41 -6.29 10.24 -5.31
CA GLU A 41 -5.37 9.83 -4.27
C GLU A 41 -6.06 8.89 -3.28
N VAL A 42 -5.28 7.91 -2.80
CA VAL A 42 -5.64 7.01 -1.71
C VAL A 42 -4.47 7.00 -0.73
N SER A 43 -4.70 7.46 0.49
CA SER A 43 -3.70 7.52 1.55
C SER A 43 -4.16 6.72 2.77
N ALA A 44 -3.26 5.93 3.34
CA ALA A 44 -3.53 5.07 4.48
C ALA A 44 -2.52 5.34 5.59
N PHE A 45 -3.02 5.50 6.82
CA PHE A 45 -2.22 5.48 8.03
C PHE A 45 -2.37 4.11 8.70
N LEU A 46 -1.27 3.44 9.01
CA LEU A 46 -1.26 2.15 9.69
C LEU A 46 -0.28 2.22 10.88
N PRO A 47 -0.69 1.77 12.08
CA PRO A 47 0.23 1.59 13.20
C PRO A 47 1.32 0.58 12.83
N THR A 48 2.59 0.91 13.11
CA THR A 48 3.72 -0.01 12.98
C THR A 48 4.10 -0.57 14.35
N ALA A 49 4.30 -1.89 14.42
CA ALA A 49 5.06 -2.45 15.54
C ALA A 49 6.51 -1.95 15.42
N THR A 50 7.15 -1.71 16.57
CA THR A 50 8.53 -1.22 16.74
C THR A 50 9.46 -1.51 15.57
N PRO A 51 10.25 -0.52 15.11
CA PRO A 51 11.09 -0.68 13.92
C PRO A 51 11.95 -1.93 14.08
N THR A 52 11.68 -2.93 13.23
CA THR A 52 12.64 -3.99 12.97
C THR A 52 13.86 -3.26 12.41
N THR A 53 14.90 -3.13 13.23
CA THR A 53 16.20 -2.71 12.76
C THR A 53 16.57 -3.67 11.65
N LEU A 54 16.60 -3.17 10.41
CA LEU A 54 17.23 -3.87 9.31
C LEU A 54 18.71 -3.99 9.69
N THR A 55 19.07 -5.07 10.38
CA THR A 55 20.46 -5.48 10.51
C THR A 55 20.90 -5.77 9.09
N THR A 56 21.60 -4.83 8.48
CA THR A 56 22.36 -5.10 7.25
C THR A 56 23.17 -6.35 7.53
N PRO A 57 23.07 -7.42 6.73
CA PRO A 57 24.02 -8.51 6.86
C PRO A 57 25.40 -7.89 6.59
N THR A 58 26.15 -7.64 7.66
CA THR A 58 27.59 -7.47 7.54
C THR A 58 28.07 -8.79 6.98
N THR A 59 28.44 -8.80 5.70
CA THR A 59 29.18 -9.90 5.11
C THR A 59 30.53 -9.92 5.83
N ASP A 60 30.58 -10.54 7.00
CA ASP A 60 31.84 -10.89 7.63
C ASP A 60 32.51 -11.89 6.69
N GLY A 61 33.61 -11.44 6.11
CA GLY A 61 34.39 -12.17 5.13
C GLY A 61 35.07 -13.38 5.76
N GLU A 62 34.46 -14.55 5.64
CA GLU A 62 35.12 -15.82 5.88
C GLU A 62 35.13 -16.65 4.59
N THR A 63 36.19 -16.48 3.80
CA THR A 63 36.68 -17.52 2.88
C THR A 63 37.98 -18.02 3.47
N THR A 64 37.86 -18.99 4.37
CA THR A 64 39.00 -19.79 4.84
C THR A 64 39.17 -20.96 3.86
N PRO A 65 40.33 -21.12 3.19
CA PRO A 65 40.65 -22.38 2.53
C PRO A 65 40.95 -23.49 3.54
#